data_AF-A0A7C2M8K1-F1
#
_entry.id   AF-A0A7C2M8K1-F1
#
_cell.length_a   1.000
_cell.length_b   1.000
_cell.length_c   1.000
_cell.angle_alpha   90.00
_cell.angle_beta   90.00
_cell.angle_gamma   90.00
#
_symmetry.space_group_name_H-M   'P 1'
#
loop_
_entity.id
_entity.type
_entity.pdbx_description
1 polymer ?
#
loop_
_entity_poly.entity_id
_entity_poly.type
_entity_poly.pdbx_seq_one_letter_code
_entity_poly.pdbx_strand_id
1 'polypeptide(L)' 'MHNLTQEDLAQAIGITRQTVIAMEKGKYNPSLELAFKIARYFKVTIEKVFIYEENDNELKGKIKS' A
#
# COMPACT_ATOMS: atom_id res chain seq x y z
N MET A 1 13.61 -5.03 -20.21
CA MET A 1 12.63 -3.95 -19.98
C MET A 1 11.65 -4.49 -18.93
N HIS A 2 11.59 -4.11 -17.66
CA HIS A 2 12.20 -3.06 -16.86
C HIS A 2 12.72 -3.71 -15.55
N ASN A 3 13.97 -3.50 -15.17
CA ASN A 3 14.44 -3.83 -13.82
C ASN A 3 14.05 -2.68 -12.89
N LEU A 4 12.74 -2.47 -12.67
CA LEU A 4 12.29 -1.47 -11.71
C LEU A 4 12.72 -1.95 -10.32
N THR A 5 13.71 -1.28 -9.74
CA THR A 5 14.15 -1.60 -8.38
C THR A 5 13.24 -0.91 -7.36
N GLN A 6 13.30 -1.38 -6.12
CA GLN A 6 12.61 -0.71 -5.00
C GLN A 6 13.10 0.72 -4.80
N GLU A 7 14.37 0.98 -5.09
CA GLU A 7 14.97 2.32 -5.03
C GLU A 7 14.37 3.23 -6.10
N ASP A 8 14.24 2.73 -7.33
CA ASP A 8 13.62 3.48 -8.43
C ASP A 8 12.16 3.82 -8.14
N LEU A 9 11.41 2.87 -7.58
CA LEU A 9 10.02 3.10 -7.16
C LEU A 9 9.95 4.13 -6.03
N ALA A 10 10.84 4.02 -5.03
CA ALA A 10 10.89 4.94 -3.91
C ALA A 10 11.18 6.37 -4.37
N GLN A 11 12.17 6.53 -5.23
CA GLN A 11 12.55 7.81 -5.82
C GLN A 11 11.42 8.41 -6.67
N ALA A 12 10.76 7.60 -7.50
CA ALA A 12 9.68 8.08 -8.36
C ALA A 12 8.44 8.54 -7.58
N ILE A 13 8.18 7.95 -6.40
CA ILE A 13 7.01 8.24 -5.57
C ILE A 13 7.32 9.27 -4.46
N GLY A 14 8.61 9.55 -4.22
CA GLY A 14 9.07 10.48 -3.19
C GLY A 14 8.97 9.89 -1.78
N ILE A 15 9.25 8.59 -1.65
CA ILE A 15 9.32 7.89 -0.36
C ILE A 15 10.70 7.26 -0.18
N THR A 16 10.97 6.74 1.02
CA THR A 16 12.20 6.00 1.27
C THR A 16 12.08 4.56 0.77
N ARG A 17 13.20 3.93 0.39
CA ARG A 17 13.24 2.49 0.12
C ARG A 17 12.76 1.65 1.31
N GLN A 18 12.99 2.10 2.54
CA GLN A 18 12.49 1.42 3.74
C GLN A 18 10.96 1.41 3.80
N THR A 19 10.30 2.48 3.35
CA THR A 19 8.84 2.53 3.21
C THR A 19 8.35 1.47 2.22
N VAL A 20 9.01 1.33 1.07
CA VAL A 20 8.68 0.28 0.08
C VAL A 20 8.84 -1.11 0.70
N ILE A 21 9.96 -1.38 1.38
CA ILE A 21 10.21 -2.66 2.05
C ILE A 21 9.15 -2.96 3.14
N ALA A 22 8.74 -1.95 3.91
CA ALA A 22 7.73 -2.12 4.96
C ALA A 22 6.35 -2.45 4.37
N MET A 23 6.00 -1.84 3.24
CA MET A 23 4.78 -2.14 2.49
C MET A 23 4.77 -3.56 1.94
N GLU A 24 5.84 -3.99 1.27
CA GLU A 24 5.95 -5.35 0.72
C GLU A 24 5.87 -6.44 1.80
N LYS A 25 6.34 -6.12 3.02
CA LYS A 25 6.26 -7.03 4.18
C LYS A 25 4.88 -7.03 4.85
N GLY A 26 3.92 -6.24 4.37
CA GLY A 26 2.60 -6.07 4.98
C GLY A 26 2.65 -5.43 6.38
N LYS A 27 3.77 -4.77 6.73
CA LYS A 27 3.99 -4.19 8.06
C LYS A 27 3.63 -2.71 8.14
N TYR A 28 3.12 -2.15 7.05
CA TYR A 28 2.84 -0.73 6.94
C TYR A 28 1.53 -0.53 6.20
N ASN A 29 0.61 0.18 6.86
CA ASN A 29 -0.60 0.66 6.23
C ASN A 29 -0.31 2.03 5.61
N PRO A 30 -0.22 2.15 4.27
CA PRO A 30 0.08 3.42 3.63
C PRO A 30 -1.04 4.43 3.87
N SER A 31 -0.67 5.72 3.95
CA SER A 31 -1.67 6.78 3.92
C SER A 31 -2.44 6.75 2.59
N LEU A 32 -3.67 7.28 2.58
CA LEU A 32 -4.49 7.36 1.38
C LEU A 32 -3.76 8.12 0.26
N GLU A 33 -3.04 9.19 0.59
CA GLU A 33 -2.22 9.95 -0.38
C GLU A 33 -1.14 9.07 -1.03
N LEU A 34 -0.42 8.28 -0.24
CA LEU A 34 0.62 7.38 -0.74
C LEU A 34 0.02 6.27 -1.62
N ALA A 35 -1.11 5.71 -1.21
CA ALA A 35 -1.82 4.73 -2.00
C ALA A 35 -2.21 5.28 -3.39
N PHE A 36 -2.70 6.52 -3.46
CA PHE A 36 -2.98 7.19 -4.73
C PHE A 36 -1.73 7.51 -5.55
N LYS A 37 -0.60 7.87 -4.93
CA LYS A 37 0.66 8.08 -5.67
C LYS A 37 1.14 6.78 -6.35
N ILE A 38 1.05 5.66 -5.63
CA ILE A 38 1.43 4.34 -6.15
C ILE A 38 0.50 3.93 -7.31
N ALA A 39 -0.82 4.04 -7.13
CA ALA A 39 -1.79 3.73 -8.17
C ALA A 39 -1.56 4.56 -9.46
N ARG A 40 -1.29 5.87 -9.30
CA ARG A 40 -0.97 6.76 -10.42
C ARG A 40 0.35 6.38 -11.11
N TYR A 41 1.38 6.01 -10.35
CA TYR A 41 2.66 5.56 -10.91
C TYR A 41 2.48 4.35 -11.84
N PHE A 42 1.68 3.36 -11.41
CA PHE A 42 1.37 2.17 -12.21
C PHE A 42 0.24 2.37 -13.23
N LYS A 43 -0.37 3.56 -13.29
CA LYS A 43 -1.50 3.90 -14.18
C LYS A 43 -2.69 2.95 -14.04
N VAL A 44 -2.98 2.56 -12.80
CA VAL A 44 -4.13 1.71 -12.43
C VAL A 44 -4.99 2.41 -11.39
N THR A 45 -6.18 1.87 -11.14
CA THR A 45 -7.03 2.35 -10.05
C THR A 45 -6.47 1.90 -8.69
N ILE A 46 -6.85 2.59 -7.62
CA ILE A 46 -6.34 2.29 -6.27
C ILE A 46 -6.70 0.87 -5.83
N GLU A 47 -7.88 0.37 -6.23
CA GLU A 47 -8.42 -0.96 -5.94
C GLU A 47 -7.64 -2.09 -6.65
N LYS A 48 -6.85 -1.76 -7.68
CA LYS A 48 -5.95 -2.74 -8.32
C LYS A 48 -4.65 -2.94 -7.54
N VAL A 49 -4.32 -2.01 -6.65
CA VAL A 49 -3.08 -2.05 -5.84
C VAL A 49 -3.39 -2.39 -4.39
N PHE A 50 -4.48 -1.84 -3.85
CA PHE A 50 -4.87 -1.99 -2.46
C PHE A 50 -6.26 -2.60 -2.37
N ILE A 51 -6.39 -3.66 -1.57
CA ILE A 51 -7.66 -4.29 -1.25
C ILE A 51 -8.02 -3.86 0.16
N TYR A 52 -9.19 -3.28 0.33
CA TYR A 52 -9.77 -3.07 1.65
C TYR A 52 -10.37 -4.39 2.12
N GLU A 53 -9.67 -5.09 3.01
CA GLU A 53 -10.23 -6.23 3.72
C GLU A 53 -10.90 -5.72 4.99
N GLU A 54 -12.22 -5.84 5.07
CA GLU A 54 -12.92 -5.69 6.34
C GLU A 54 -12.42 -6.79 7.28
N ASN A 55 -11.68 -6.42 8.32
CA ASN A 55 -11.32 -7.36 9.37
C ASN A 55 -12.61 -7.79 10.08
N ASP A 56 -13.16 -8.96 9.71
CA ASP A 56 -14.29 -9.61 10.37
C ASP A 56 -14.12 -9.72 11.90
N ASN A 57 -12.87 -9.68 12.40
CA ASN A 57 -12.55 -9.70 13.83
C ASN A 57 -12.96 -8.42 14.58
N GLU A 58 -13.07 -7.27 13.92
CA GLU A 58 -13.50 -6.02 14.57
C GLU A 58 -15.03 -5.98 14.76
N LEU A 59 -15.79 -6.61 13.87
CA LEU A 59 -17.26 -6.76 13.97
C LEU A 59 -17.64 -7.75 15.09
N LYS A 60 -16.89 -8.86 15.25
CA LYS A 60 -17.14 -9.87 16.29
C LYS A 60 -16.94 -9.35 17.72
N GLY A 61 -16.10 -8.33 17.91
CA GLY A 61 -15.89 -7.69 19.22
C GLY A 61 -16.99 -6.71 19.62
N LYS A 62 -17.68 -6.09 18.66
CA LYS A 62 -18.73 -5.08 18.92
C LYS A 62 -20.12 -5.67 19.15
N ILE A 63 -20.36 -6.91 18.70
CA ILE A 63 -21.66 -7.60 18.85
C ILE A 63 -21.72 -8.41 20.18
N LYS A 64 -20.58 -8.60 20.85
CA LYS A 64 -20.47 -9.37 22.11
C LYS A 64 -20.41 -8.52 23.40
N SER A 65 -20.70 -7.22 23.34
CA SER A 65 -20.81 -6.38 24.54
C SER A 65 -22.24 -5.97 24.84
#